data_AF-A0A2V8QLN0-F1
#
_entry.id   AF-A0A2V8QLN0-F1
#
_cell.length_a   1.000
_cell.length_b   1.000
_cell.length_c   1.000
_cell.angle_alpha   90.00
_cell.angle_beta   90.00
_cell.angle_gamma   90.00
#
_symmetry.space_group_name_H-M   'P 1'
#
loop_
_entity.id
_entity.type
_entity.pdbx_description
1 polymer ?
#
loop_
_entity_poly.entity_id
_entity_poly.type
_entity_poly.pdbx_seq_one_letter_code
_entity_poly.pdbx_strand_id
1 'polypeptide(L)'
;MELFENRLVNEDMLRGLSLYELRLLRNEIYARRGRQFKTEWLSQYFYSQPWYYPRDDKGEPELSATERKNIDTIVAYERKLKDSLSAQPITPGLLEGMFLEDARKLRNEIYARHGKVFRDKWLQKYFASFDWYKPNPNYTDAALTAVERQNVAAIAAYEKKATSVMDAVEG
;
A
#
# COMPACT_ATOMS: atom_id res chain seq x y z
N MET A 1 18.85 -6.97 -13.63
CA MET A 1 17.87 -6.19 -14.42
C MET A 1 17.94 -4.74 -13.97
N GLU A 2 18.46 -3.86 -14.82
CA GLU A 2 18.67 -2.42 -14.58
C GLU A 2 17.42 -1.56 -14.83
N LEU A 3 16.23 -2.17 -14.82
CA LEU A 3 14.99 -1.58 -15.35
C LEU A 3 14.58 -0.27 -14.65
N PHE A 4 15.05 -0.01 -13.44
CA PHE A 4 14.67 1.17 -12.65
C PHE A 4 15.82 2.14 -12.37
N GLU A 5 17.06 1.77 -12.66
CA GLU A 5 18.23 2.65 -12.44
C GLU A 5 18.36 3.69 -13.55
N ASN A 6 18.11 3.27 -14.80
CA ASN A 6 18.36 4.10 -15.99
C ASN A 6 17.09 4.42 -16.80
N ARG A 7 15.91 3.95 -16.37
CA ARG A 7 14.64 4.19 -17.06
C ARG A 7 13.61 4.78 -16.13
N LEU A 8 12.91 5.81 -16.62
CA LEU A 8 11.79 6.41 -15.92
C LEU A 8 10.54 5.55 -16.03
N VAL A 9 9.90 5.32 -14.89
CA VAL A 9 8.57 4.74 -14.78
C VAL A 9 7.55 5.81 -15.16
N ASN A 10 6.53 5.44 -15.93
CA ASN A 10 5.41 6.30 -16.26
C ASN A 10 4.09 5.66 -15.80
N GLU A 11 3.01 6.44 -15.75
CA GLU A 11 1.70 5.93 -15.31
C GLU A 11 1.20 4.79 -16.21
N ASP A 12 1.52 4.81 -17.50
CA ASP A 12 1.09 3.77 -18.44
C ASP A 12 1.65 2.39 -18.07
N MET A 13 2.89 2.33 -17.58
CA MET A 13 3.54 1.11 -17.09
C MET A 13 2.96 0.61 -15.76
N LEU A 14 2.30 1.49 -15.00
CA LEU A 14 1.69 1.15 -13.71
C LEU A 14 0.23 0.73 -13.85
N ARG A 15 -0.39 0.93 -15.02
CA ARG A 15 -1.78 0.57 -15.26
C ARG A 15 -1.99 -0.94 -15.15
N GLY A 16 -3.03 -1.30 -14.39
CA GLY A 16 -3.43 -2.69 -14.19
C GLY A 16 -2.72 -3.39 -13.04
N LEU A 17 -1.69 -2.76 -12.45
CA LEU A 17 -1.01 -3.32 -11.30
C LEU A 17 -1.86 -3.21 -10.02
N SER A 18 -1.73 -4.21 -9.17
CA SER A 18 -2.35 -4.22 -7.84
C SER A 18 -1.60 -3.29 -6.87
N LEU A 19 -2.25 -2.92 -5.77
CA LEU A 19 -1.59 -2.16 -4.70
C LEU A 19 -0.44 -2.95 -4.06
N TYR A 20 -0.50 -4.28 -4.09
CA TYR A 20 0.59 -5.14 -3.63
C TYR A 20 1.79 -5.07 -4.59
N GLU A 21 1.56 -5.17 -5.89
CA GLU A 21 2.60 -5.07 -6.91
C GLU A 21 3.27 -3.70 -6.91
N LEU A 22 2.50 -2.62 -6.81
CA LEU A 22 3.04 -1.26 -6.69
C LEU A 22 3.95 -1.11 -5.46
N ARG A 23 3.54 -1.71 -4.34
CA ARG A 23 4.36 -1.72 -3.12
C ARG A 23 5.64 -2.52 -3.32
N LEU A 24 5.59 -3.67 -3.98
CA LEU A 24 6.78 -4.45 -4.32
C LEU A 24 7.71 -3.65 -5.23
N LEU A 25 7.20 -3.05 -6.31
CA LEU A 25 7.98 -2.22 -7.25
C LEU A 25 8.68 -1.06 -6.55
N ARG A 26 7.96 -0.33 -5.68
CA ARG A 26 8.56 0.75 -4.90
C ARG A 26 9.68 0.23 -4.00
N ASN A 27 9.45 -0.88 -3.31
CA ASN A 27 10.44 -1.45 -2.41
C ASN A 27 11.61 -2.12 -3.15
N GLU A 28 11.40 -2.63 -4.37
CA GLU A 28 12.46 -3.19 -5.20
C GLU A 28 13.56 -2.16 -5.47
N ILE A 29 13.19 -0.91 -5.76
CA ILE A 29 14.17 0.18 -5.97
C ILE A 29 15.08 0.33 -4.74
N TYR A 30 14.51 0.28 -3.53
CA TYR A 30 15.30 0.31 -2.30
C TYR A 30 16.09 -0.99 -2.08
N ALA A 31 15.52 -2.14 -2.39
CA ALA A 31 16.15 -3.45 -2.24
C ALA A 31 17.38 -3.58 -3.15
N ARG A 32 17.33 -3.02 -4.36
CA ARG A 32 18.48 -2.95 -5.30
C ARG A 32 19.66 -2.18 -4.72
N ARG A 33 19.39 -1.20 -3.86
CA ARG A 33 20.41 -0.47 -3.10
C ARG A 33 20.77 -1.13 -1.76
N GLY A 34 20.27 -2.34 -1.53
CA GLY A 34 20.56 -3.16 -0.36
C GLY A 34 19.90 -2.69 0.95
N ARG A 35 18.78 -1.96 0.85
CA ARG A 35 18.01 -1.57 2.04
C ARG A 35 17.45 -2.81 2.75
N GLN A 36 17.70 -2.92 4.04
CA GLN A 36 17.09 -3.95 4.88
C GLN A 36 15.64 -3.59 5.24
N PHE A 37 14.74 -4.56 5.17
CA PHE A 37 13.32 -4.37 5.48
C PHE A 37 12.99 -4.84 6.89
N LYS A 38 12.37 -3.96 7.68
CA LYS A 38 11.84 -4.29 9.02
C LYS A 38 10.52 -5.05 8.96
N THR A 39 9.83 -4.97 7.84
CA THR A 39 8.58 -5.68 7.64
C THR A 39 8.92 -7.11 7.24
N GLU A 40 8.51 -8.07 8.06
CA GLU A 40 8.93 -9.48 7.94
C GLU A 40 8.68 -10.07 6.55
N TRP A 41 7.46 -9.96 6.02
CA TRP A 41 7.15 -10.51 4.70
C TRP A 41 7.94 -9.85 3.56
N LEU A 42 8.23 -8.54 3.66
CA LEU A 42 9.06 -7.85 2.65
C LEU A 42 10.50 -8.36 2.75
N SER A 43 10.99 -8.52 3.98
CA SER A 43 12.30 -9.08 4.25
C SER A 43 12.43 -10.47 3.60
N GLN A 44 11.56 -11.41 3.97
CA GLN A 44 11.54 -12.77 3.41
C GLN A 44 11.42 -12.77 1.89
N TYR A 45 10.49 -11.96 1.33
CA TYR A 45 10.33 -11.84 -0.11
C TYR A 45 11.64 -11.43 -0.79
N PHE A 46 12.33 -10.39 -0.32
CA PHE A 46 13.58 -9.94 -0.94
C PHE A 46 14.76 -10.87 -0.66
N TYR A 47 14.87 -11.48 0.54
CA TYR A 47 15.89 -12.49 0.83
C TYR A 47 15.76 -13.75 -0.05
N SER A 48 14.56 -14.07 -0.53
CA SER A 48 14.36 -15.14 -1.52
C SER A 48 14.87 -14.80 -2.93
N GLN A 49 15.13 -13.51 -3.21
CA GLN A 49 15.56 -13.07 -4.53
C GLN A 49 17.07 -13.26 -4.70
N PRO A 50 17.51 -13.94 -5.77
CA PRO A 50 18.94 -14.26 -5.97
C PRO A 50 19.82 -13.02 -6.20
N TRP A 51 19.22 -11.87 -6.52
CA TRP A 51 19.92 -10.62 -6.79
C TRP A 51 19.96 -9.67 -5.58
N TYR A 52 19.28 -9.99 -4.48
CA TYR A 52 19.18 -9.10 -3.33
C TYR A 52 20.36 -9.32 -2.38
N TYR A 53 21.13 -8.27 -2.16
CA TYR A 53 22.26 -8.25 -1.24
C TYR A 53 22.09 -7.08 -0.27
N PRO A 54 21.66 -7.34 0.99
CA PRO A 54 21.50 -6.29 1.98
C PRO A 54 22.86 -5.69 2.35
N ARG A 55 22.93 -4.38 2.51
CA ARG A 55 24.11 -3.72 3.06
C ARG A 55 24.13 -3.89 4.58
N ASP A 56 25.33 -3.87 5.17
CA ASP A 56 25.49 -3.90 6.63
C ASP A 56 25.05 -2.58 7.29
N ASP A 57 24.93 -1.50 6.51
CA ASP A 57 24.42 -0.23 7.00
C ASP A 57 22.91 -0.27 7.23
N LYS A 58 22.47 0.23 8.39
CA LYS A 58 21.05 0.35 8.73
C LYS A 58 20.43 1.66 8.20
N GLY A 59 21.20 2.42 7.43
CA GLY A 59 20.80 3.71 6.87
C GLY A 59 19.89 3.54 5.64
N GLU A 60 19.17 4.60 5.30
CA GLU A 60 18.47 4.66 4.00
C GLU A 60 19.51 4.81 2.88
N PRO A 61 19.40 4.04 1.78
CA PRO A 61 20.34 4.13 0.69
C PRO A 61 20.26 5.46 -0.04
N GLU A 62 21.41 5.92 -0.54
CA GLU A 62 21.44 7.00 -1.50
C GLU A 62 20.83 6.53 -2.81
N LEU A 63 19.79 7.24 -3.23
CA LEU A 63 19.11 7.02 -4.49
C LEU A 63 19.63 8.02 -5.54
N SER A 64 19.63 7.63 -6.80
CA SER A 64 19.82 8.56 -7.92
C SER A 64 18.60 9.46 -8.11
N ALA A 65 18.74 10.52 -8.91
CA ALA A 65 17.61 11.37 -9.28
C ALA A 65 16.51 10.59 -10.02
N THR A 66 16.89 9.63 -10.87
CA THR A 66 15.97 8.75 -11.60
C THR A 66 15.16 7.87 -10.66
N GLU A 67 15.82 7.22 -9.69
CA GLU A 67 15.15 6.33 -8.73
C GLU A 67 14.19 7.09 -7.82
N ARG A 68 14.60 8.27 -7.32
CA ARG A 68 13.69 9.14 -6.57
C ARG A 68 12.45 9.49 -7.39
N LYS A 69 12.64 9.91 -8.64
CA LYS A 69 11.52 10.25 -9.53
C LYS A 69 10.62 9.05 -9.82
N ASN A 70 11.18 7.85 -9.93
CA ASN A 70 10.42 6.61 -10.08
C ASN A 70 9.58 6.30 -8.84
N ILE A 71 10.17 6.40 -7.64
CA ILE A 71 9.46 6.22 -6.37
C ILE A 71 8.34 7.24 -6.25
N ASP A 72 8.62 8.51 -6.53
CA ASP A 72 7.61 9.58 -6.47
C ASP A 72 6.45 9.30 -7.43
N THR A 73 6.75 8.81 -8.64
CA THR A 73 5.73 8.44 -9.63
C THR A 73 4.87 7.28 -9.14
N ILE A 74 5.47 6.24 -8.56
CA ILE A 74 4.73 5.09 -8.00
C ILE A 74 3.86 5.54 -6.81
N VAL A 75 4.41 6.34 -5.90
CA VAL A 75 3.68 6.85 -4.73
C VAL A 75 2.52 7.76 -5.15
N ALA A 76 2.72 8.62 -6.15
CA ALA A 76 1.65 9.45 -6.70
C ALA A 76 0.53 8.60 -7.31
N TYR A 77 0.90 7.53 -8.02
CA TYR A 77 -0.05 6.58 -8.60
C TYR A 77 -0.82 5.79 -7.51
N GLU A 78 -0.13 5.28 -6.48
CA GLU A 78 -0.76 4.64 -5.31
C GLU A 78 -1.79 5.57 -4.64
N ARG A 79 -1.43 6.84 -4.43
CA ARG A 79 -2.34 7.85 -3.85
C ARG A 79 -3.54 8.09 -4.74
N LYS A 80 -3.33 8.26 -6.04
CA LYS A 80 -4.40 8.44 -7.03
C LYS A 80 -5.40 7.26 -7.02
N LEU A 81 -4.89 6.03 -6.95
CA LEU A 81 -5.73 4.83 -6.83
C LEU A 81 -6.53 4.84 -5.52
N LYS A 82 -5.90 5.15 -4.39
CA LYS A 82 -6.58 5.24 -3.10
C LYS A 82 -7.65 6.32 -3.06
N ASP A 83 -7.36 7.49 -3.60
CA ASP A 83 -8.33 8.59 -3.69
C ASP A 83 -9.51 8.20 -4.58
N SER A 84 -9.25 7.45 -5.66
CA SER A 84 -10.31 6.94 -6.55
C SER A 84 -11.26 5.96 -5.86
N LEU A 85 -10.89 5.34 -4.73
CA LEU A 85 -11.78 4.45 -3.97
C LEU A 85 -13.02 5.15 -3.42
N SER A 86 -12.99 6.48 -3.30
CA SER A 86 -14.15 7.29 -2.91
C SER A 86 -15.11 7.57 -4.07
N ALA A 87 -14.62 7.48 -5.31
CA ALA A 87 -15.32 7.94 -6.51
C ALA A 87 -15.60 6.85 -7.55
N GLN A 88 -14.84 5.76 -7.56
CA GLN A 88 -14.89 4.70 -8.56
C GLN A 88 -14.94 3.31 -7.90
N PRO A 89 -15.65 2.34 -8.49
CA PRO A 89 -15.66 0.97 -8.01
C PRO A 89 -14.27 0.32 -8.04
N ILE A 90 -13.91 -0.37 -6.96
CA ILE A 90 -12.68 -1.14 -6.88
C ILE A 90 -12.74 -2.37 -7.78
N THR A 91 -11.68 -2.63 -8.52
CA THR A 91 -11.54 -3.85 -9.33
C THR A 91 -10.88 -4.96 -8.50
N PRO A 92 -11.25 -6.24 -8.70
CA PRO A 92 -10.61 -7.36 -7.99
C PRO A 92 -9.09 -7.40 -8.18
N GLY A 93 -8.59 -7.06 -9.37
CA GLY A 93 -7.15 -6.98 -9.65
C GLY A 93 -6.41 -5.96 -8.79
N LEU A 94 -7.07 -4.87 -8.36
CA LEU A 94 -6.43 -3.88 -7.48
C LEU A 94 -6.10 -4.47 -6.10
N LEU A 95 -6.89 -5.43 -5.64
CA LEU A 95 -6.74 -6.11 -4.35
C LEU A 95 -5.84 -7.34 -4.44
N GLU A 96 -5.44 -7.78 -5.64
CA GLU A 96 -4.69 -9.02 -5.84
C GLU A 96 -3.35 -9.01 -5.09
N GLY A 97 -3.05 -10.12 -4.41
CA GLY A 97 -1.86 -10.27 -3.55
C GLY A 97 -1.87 -9.46 -2.25
N MET A 98 -2.92 -8.69 -1.96
CA MET A 98 -3.00 -7.89 -0.75
C MET A 98 -3.24 -8.77 0.50
N PHE A 99 -2.45 -8.54 1.55
CA PHE A 99 -2.68 -9.20 2.83
C PHE A 99 -3.94 -8.69 3.54
N LEU A 100 -4.49 -9.53 4.41
CA LEU A 100 -5.67 -9.22 5.23
C LEU A 100 -5.55 -7.87 5.96
N GLU A 101 -4.40 -7.61 6.58
CA GLU A 101 -4.16 -6.39 7.36
C GLU A 101 -4.11 -5.14 6.49
N ASP A 102 -3.59 -5.25 5.26
CA ASP A 102 -3.53 -4.15 4.31
C ASP A 102 -4.91 -3.89 3.69
N ALA A 103 -5.68 -4.94 3.38
CA ALA A 103 -7.07 -4.83 2.96
C ALA A 103 -7.93 -4.15 4.05
N ARG A 104 -7.73 -4.54 5.32
CA ARG A 104 -8.41 -3.91 6.46
C ARG A 104 -8.05 -2.43 6.59
N LYS A 105 -6.79 -2.04 6.37
CA LYS A 105 -6.39 -0.62 6.37
C LYS A 105 -7.06 0.13 5.22
N LEU A 106 -7.11 -0.46 4.04
CA LEU A 106 -7.75 0.14 2.86
C LEU A 106 -9.25 0.40 3.08
N ARG A 107 -9.96 -0.58 3.63
CA ARG A 107 -11.38 -0.43 4.01
C ARG A 107 -11.57 0.69 5.02
N ASN A 108 -10.70 0.75 6.04
CA ASN A 108 -10.77 1.79 7.06
C ASN A 108 -10.36 3.17 6.53
N GLU A 109 -9.51 3.24 5.51
CA GLU A 109 -9.14 4.50 4.87
C GLU A 109 -10.38 5.20 4.30
N ILE A 110 -11.30 4.45 3.65
CA ILE A 110 -12.58 5.00 3.15
C ILE A 110 -13.36 5.66 4.29
N TYR A 111 -13.49 4.99 5.43
CA TYR A 111 -14.17 5.58 6.58
C TYR A 111 -13.42 6.77 7.20
N ALA A 112 -12.08 6.70 7.24
CA ALA A 112 -11.24 7.74 7.79
C ALA A 112 -11.36 9.05 6.99
N ARG A 113 -11.54 8.97 5.67
CA ARG A 113 -11.76 10.15 4.80
C ARG A 113 -13.03 10.92 5.17
N HIS A 114 -14.03 10.25 5.74
CA HIS A 114 -15.26 10.85 6.27
C HIS A 114 -15.16 11.24 7.76
N GLY A 115 -13.99 11.05 8.37
CA GLY A 115 -13.74 11.40 9.76
C GLY A 115 -14.22 10.38 10.78
N LYS A 116 -14.39 9.10 10.40
CA LYS A 116 -14.73 8.04 11.37
C LYS A 116 -13.70 7.96 12.48
N VAL A 117 -14.15 8.12 13.73
CA VAL A 117 -13.31 7.89 14.91
C VAL A 117 -13.22 6.39 15.18
N PHE A 118 -12.00 5.85 15.18
CA PHE A 118 -11.78 4.42 15.39
C PHE A 118 -11.70 4.10 16.89
N ARG A 119 -12.42 3.05 17.31
CA ARG A 119 -12.32 2.51 18.68
C ARG A 119 -10.99 1.80 18.92
N ASP A 120 -10.44 1.22 17.86
CA ASP A 120 -9.13 0.58 17.88
C ASP A 120 -8.05 1.66 18.00
N LYS A 121 -7.29 1.62 19.10
CA LYS A 121 -6.25 2.61 19.42
C LYS A 121 -5.14 2.64 18.36
N TRP A 122 -4.81 1.49 17.77
CA TRP A 122 -3.77 1.42 16.75
C TRP A 122 -4.25 2.07 15.46
N LEU A 123 -5.47 1.75 14.99
CA LEU A 123 -6.05 2.39 13.80
C LEU A 123 -6.23 3.89 14.00
N GLN A 124 -6.73 4.31 15.16
CA GLN A 124 -6.88 5.73 15.46
C GLN A 124 -5.54 6.46 15.41
N LYS A 125 -4.48 5.90 16.02
CA LYS A 125 -3.14 6.48 15.98
C LYS A 125 -2.55 6.49 14.56
N TYR A 126 -2.79 5.43 13.80
CA TYR A 126 -2.36 5.33 12.40
C TYR A 126 -2.99 6.42 11.53
N PHE A 127 -4.32 6.59 11.57
CA PHE A 127 -4.99 7.63 10.79
C PHE A 127 -4.69 9.04 11.31
N ALA A 128 -4.53 9.22 12.63
CA ALA A 128 -4.16 10.49 13.23
C ALA A 128 -2.76 10.99 12.85
N SER A 129 -1.88 10.14 12.31
CA SER A 129 -0.58 10.61 11.81
C SER A 129 -0.64 11.18 10.40
N PHE A 130 -1.81 11.17 9.74
CA PHE A 130 -1.97 11.76 8.42
C PHE A 130 -2.61 13.15 8.52
N ASP A 131 -2.01 14.14 7.84
CA ASP A 131 -2.49 15.53 7.85
C ASP A 131 -3.91 15.72 7.29
N TRP A 132 -4.35 14.79 6.42
CA TRP A 132 -5.68 14.83 5.81
C TRP A 132 -6.80 14.27 6.72
N TYR A 133 -6.47 13.50 7.76
CA TYR A 133 -7.47 12.87 8.61
C TYR A 133 -8.03 13.86 9.63
N LYS A 134 -9.35 14.10 9.56
CA LYS A 134 -10.07 14.99 10.46
C LYS A 134 -11.14 14.20 11.20
N PRO A 135 -10.93 13.82 12.47
CA PRO A 135 -11.91 13.06 13.22
C PRO A 135 -13.20 13.88 13.40
N ASN A 136 -14.32 13.29 13.02
CA ASN A 136 -15.66 13.83 13.19
C ASN A 136 -16.42 12.96 14.20
N PRO A 137 -16.62 13.41 15.45
CA PRO A 137 -17.36 12.67 16.46
C PRO A 137 -18.81 12.35 16.07
N ASN A 138 -19.40 13.10 15.15
CA ASN A 138 -20.75 12.91 14.64
C ASN A 138 -20.80 12.05 13.35
N TYR A 139 -19.70 11.38 13.01
CA TYR A 139 -19.66 10.49 11.84
C TYR A 139 -20.74 9.41 11.92
N THR A 140 -21.42 9.18 10.79
CA THR A 140 -22.34 8.06 10.60
C THR A 140 -22.04 7.37 9.28
N ASP A 141 -22.28 6.06 9.20
CA ASP A 141 -22.05 5.30 7.96
C ASP A 141 -22.98 5.75 6.80
N ALA A 142 -23.97 6.60 7.08
CA ALA A 142 -24.81 7.26 6.09
C ALA A 142 -24.08 8.34 5.26
N ALA A 143 -22.91 8.81 5.72
CA ALA A 143 -22.08 9.74 4.96
C ALA A 143 -21.44 9.08 3.71
N LEU A 144 -21.41 7.75 3.65
CA LEU A 144 -20.80 7.01 2.56
C LEU A 144 -21.67 7.02 1.32
N THR A 145 -21.04 7.30 0.18
CA THR A 145 -21.68 7.20 -1.13
C THR A 145 -22.03 5.75 -1.49
N ALA A 146 -22.85 5.55 -2.52
CA ALA A 146 -23.16 4.21 -3.01
C ALA A 146 -21.88 3.45 -3.47
N VAL A 147 -20.94 4.17 -4.12
CA VAL A 147 -19.67 3.60 -4.58
C VAL A 147 -18.79 3.19 -3.41
N GLU A 148 -18.69 4.02 -2.37
CA GLU A 148 -17.90 3.71 -1.17
C GLU A 148 -18.45 2.48 -0.43
N ARG A 149 -19.78 2.37 -0.30
CA ARG A 149 -20.41 1.20 0.31
C ARG A 149 -20.14 -0.07 -0.51
N GLN A 150 -20.18 0.02 -1.84
CA GLN A 150 -19.84 -1.07 -2.73
C GLN A 150 -18.36 -1.48 -2.56
N ASN A 151 -17.44 -0.53 -2.49
CA ASN A 151 -16.01 -0.78 -2.32
C ASN A 151 -15.69 -1.39 -0.97
N VAL A 152 -16.30 -0.88 0.10
CA VAL A 152 -16.20 -1.45 1.45
C VAL A 152 -16.66 -2.90 1.44
N ALA A 153 -17.78 -3.21 0.79
CA ALA A 153 -18.30 -4.58 0.69
C ALA A 153 -17.37 -5.49 -0.12
N ALA A 154 -16.82 -4.98 -1.24
CA ALA A 154 -15.87 -5.71 -2.06
C ALA A 154 -14.57 -6.03 -1.29
N ILE A 155 -14.01 -5.05 -0.57
CA ILE A 155 -12.81 -5.25 0.26
C ILE A 155 -13.12 -6.23 1.39
N ALA A 156 -14.28 -6.10 2.07
CA ALA A 156 -14.67 -7.04 3.12
C ALA A 156 -14.89 -8.47 2.60
N ALA A 157 -15.34 -8.64 1.36
CA ALA A 157 -15.43 -9.95 0.72
C ALA A 157 -14.04 -10.52 0.40
N TYR A 158 -13.10 -9.66 -0.02
CA TYR A 158 -11.71 -10.03 -0.26
C TYR A 158 -11.00 -10.44 1.04
N GLU A 159 -11.22 -9.72 2.14
CA GLU A 159 -10.66 -10.04 3.48
C GLU A 159 -10.97 -11.49 3.92
N LYS A 160 -12.11 -12.07 3.51
CA LYS A 160 -12.46 -13.46 3.86
C LYS A 160 -11.59 -14.51 3.15
N LYS A 161 -10.92 -14.13 2.06
CA LYS A 161 -10.08 -15.01 1.24
C LYS A 161 -8.59 -14.64 1.33
N ALA A 162 -8.29 -13.45 1.84
CA ALA A 162 -6.94 -12.94 1.96
C ALA A 162 -6.18 -13.66 3.08
N THR A 163 -4.90 -13.95 2.82
CA THR A 163 -3.99 -14.52 3.80
C THR A 163 -3.48 -13.42 4.74
N SER A 164 -3.30 -13.75 6.02
CA SER A 164 -2.64 -12.87 6.98
C SER A 164 -1.16 -12.73 6.64
N VAL A 165 -0.55 -11.58 6.92
CA VAL A 165 0.92 -11.45 6.84
C VAL A 165 1.60 -12.50 7.72
N MET A 166 1.03 -12.81 8.88
CA MET A 166 1.59 -13.79 9.82
C MET A 166 1.62 -15.19 9.20
N ASP A 167 0.51 -15.63 8.61
CA ASP A 167 0.42 -16.96 7.98
C ASP A 167 1.37 -17.08 6.77
N ALA A 168 1.57 -16.00 6.02
CA ALA A 168 2.48 -15.97 4.88
C ALA A 168 3.96 -15.95 5.27
N VAL A 169 4.26 -15.59 6.53
CA VAL A 169 5.61 -15.46 7.06
C VAL A 169 6.04 -16.71 7.84
N GLU A 170 5.08 -17.42 8.45
CA GLU A 170 5.31 -18.62 9.26
C GLU A 170 5.27 -19.93 8.46
N GLY A 171 4.85 -19.89 7.18
CA GLY A 171 4.79 -21.06 6.28
C GLY A 171 6.03 -21.22 5.41
#